data_AF-A0A1V5SQB7-F1
#
_entry.id   AF-A0A1V5SQB7-F1
#
_cell.length_a   1.000
_cell.length_b   1.000
_cell.length_c   1.000
_cell.angle_alpha   90.00
_cell.angle_beta   90.00
_cell.angle_gamma   90.00
#
_symmetry.space_group_name_H-M   'P 1'
#
loop_
_entity.id
_entity.type
_entity.pdbx_description
1 polymer ?
#
loop_
_entity_poly.entity_id
_entity_poly.type
_entity_poly.pdbx_seq_one_letter_code
_entity_poly.pdbx_strand_id
1 'polypeptide(L)'
;MDRAEQKDFFDSLLLAQRSLSKALKPHGFNLGMNISDIAGAGIPEHLHWHVVPRWKGDVNFMPVVAGVKVISESLESVYEVLTGVLKNTRGRR
;
A
#
# COMPACT_ATOMS: atom_id res chain seq x y z
N MET A 1 -15.60 -5.03 14.80
CA MET A 1 -14.20 -5.39 15.07
C MET A 1 -13.96 -5.41 16.56
N ASP A 2 -13.76 -6.61 17.11
CA ASP A 2 -13.28 -6.78 18.48
C ASP A 2 -11.80 -6.37 18.62
N ARG A 3 -11.24 -6.44 19.84
CA ARG A 3 -9.84 -6.04 20.09
C ARG A 3 -8.82 -6.94 19.40
N ALA A 4 -9.10 -8.23 19.26
CA ALA A 4 -8.20 -9.16 18.60
C ALA A 4 -8.16 -8.88 17.10
N GLU A 5 -9.32 -8.65 16.49
CA GLU A 5 -9.47 -8.24 15.09
C GLU A 5 -8.76 -6.90 14.85
N GLN A 6 -8.90 -5.90 15.73
CA GLN A 6 -8.21 -4.61 15.61
C GLN A 6 -6.68 -4.78 15.61
N LYS A 7 -6.17 -5.65 16.48
CA LYS A 7 -4.75 -5.95 16.55
C LYS A 7 -4.27 -6.64 15.27
N ASP A 8 -4.97 -7.67 14.80
CA ASP A 8 -4.57 -8.41 13.60
C ASP A 8 -4.62 -7.53 12.34
N PHE A 9 -5.61 -6.65 12.27
CA PHE A 9 -5.72 -5.67 11.20
C PHE A 9 -4.55 -4.68 11.18
N PHE A 10 -4.13 -4.20 12.35
CA PHE A 10 -2.96 -3.32 12.46
C PHE A 10 -1.64 -4.07 12.22
N ASP A 11 -1.52 -5.31 12.69
CA ASP A 11 -0.36 -6.17 12.42
C ASP A 11 -0.20 -6.43 10.92
N SER A 12 -1.31 -6.61 10.20
CA SER A 12 -1.34 -6.75 8.74
C SER A 12 -0.87 -5.48 8.02
N LEU A 13 -1.31 -4.29 8.50
CA LEU A 13 -0.82 -3.01 8.00
C LEU A 13 0.71 -2.87 8.16
N LEU A 14 1.23 -3.18 9.35
CA LEU A 14 2.66 -3.13 9.61
C LEU A 14 3.45 -4.14 8.76
N LEU A 15 2.91 -5.34 8.54
CA LEU A 15 3.52 -6.33 7.66
C LEU A 15 3.59 -5.85 6.22
N ALA A 16 2.51 -5.26 5.70
CA ALA A 16 2.46 -4.71 4.35
C ALA A 16 3.49 -3.57 4.19
N GLN A 17 3.51 -2.60 5.11
CA GLN A 17 4.43 -1.47 5.09
C GLN A 17 5.90 -1.92 5.11
N ARG A 18 6.25 -2.89 5.97
CA ARG A 18 7.63 -3.43 6.04
C ARG A 18 8.02 -4.19 4.78
N SER A 19 7.10 -4.95 4.21
CA SER A 19 7.35 -5.72 2.99
C SER A 19 7.60 -4.78 1.80
N LEU A 20 6.76 -3.74 1.66
CA LEU A 20 6.95 -2.69 0.65
C LEU A 20 8.25 -1.91 0.86
N SER A 21 8.63 -1.65 2.12
CA SER A 21 9.90 -0.98 2.42
C SER A 21 11.11 -1.79 1.93
N LYS A 22 11.09 -3.11 2.10
CA LYS A 22 12.15 -4.00 1.63
C LYS A 22 12.16 -4.17 0.10
N ALA A 23 10.97 -4.28 -0.49
CA ALA A 23 10.81 -4.51 -1.93
C ALA A 23 11.18 -3.28 -2.76
N LEU A 24 10.66 -2.10 -2.38
CA LEU A 24 10.66 -0.91 -3.24
C LEU A 24 11.57 0.22 -2.73
N LYS A 25 12.05 0.15 -1.48
CA LYS A 25 12.91 1.17 -0.84
C LYS A 25 12.38 2.62 -1.02
N PRO A 26 11.11 2.90 -0.67
CA PRO A 26 10.56 4.25 -0.76
C PRO A 26 11.20 5.17 0.28
N HIS A 27 11.12 6.48 0.03
CA HIS A 27 11.55 7.52 0.97
C HIS A 27 10.52 7.78 2.08
N GLY A 28 9.26 7.40 1.87
CA GLY A 28 8.18 7.55 2.85
C GLY A 28 6.91 6.79 2.44
N PHE A 29 5.83 6.96 3.22
CA PHE A 29 4.53 6.35 2.96
C PHE A 29 3.38 7.30 3.27
N ASN A 30 2.26 7.17 2.53
CA ASN A 30 0.95 7.59 2.98
C ASN A 30 0.13 6.36 3.38
N LEU A 31 -0.35 6.34 4.62
CA LEU A 31 -1.19 5.28 5.17
C LEU A 31 -2.54 5.88 5.54
N GLY A 32 -3.64 5.29 5.06
CA GLY A 32 -4.97 5.86 5.32
C GLY A 32 -6.11 4.94 4.90
N MET A 33 -7.32 5.37 5.18
CA MET A 33 -8.56 4.67 4.83
C MET A 33 -9.62 5.71 4.50
N ASN A 34 -10.49 5.38 3.55
CA ASN A 34 -11.70 6.16 3.29
C ASN A 34 -12.86 5.44 3.97
N ILE A 35 -13.64 6.16 4.76
CA ILE A 35 -14.81 5.63 5.48
C ILE A 35 -16.04 6.38 4.98
N SER A 36 -17.06 5.64 4.55
CA SER A 36 -18.24 6.12 3.80
C SER A 36 -17.95 6.47 2.33
N ASP A 37 -19.02 6.45 1.55
CA ASP A 37 -19.08 6.92 0.16
C ASP A 37 -18.65 8.39 0.03
N ILE A 38 -19.02 9.25 0.99
CA ILE A 38 -18.65 10.67 1.01
C ILE A 38 -17.12 10.86 1.08
N ALA A 39 -16.41 10.00 1.81
CA ALA A 39 -14.95 10.03 1.87
C ALA A 39 -14.28 9.34 0.66
N GLY A 40 -15.05 8.85 -0.31
CA GLY A 40 -14.54 8.16 -1.50
C GLY A 40 -14.22 6.68 -1.25
N ALA A 41 -14.91 6.01 -0.32
CA ALA A 41 -14.83 4.55 -0.22
C ALA A 41 -15.62 3.92 -1.38
N GLY A 42 -14.92 3.26 -2.31
CA GLY A 42 -15.56 2.59 -3.46
C GLY A 42 -16.42 1.39 -3.07
N ILE A 43 -16.18 0.80 -1.89
CA ILE A 43 -16.98 -0.28 -1.31
C ILE A 43 -17.29 0.10 0.14
N PRO A 44 -18.46 0.71 0.41
CA PRO A 44 -18.79 1.27 1.73
C PRO A 44 -18.75 0.24 2.87
N GLU A 45 -19.03 -1.02 2.55
CA GLU A 45 -19.11 -2.13 3.52
C GLU A 45 -17.76 -2.82 3.78
N HIS A 46 -16.70 -2.47 3.04
CA HIS A 46 -15.39 -3.12 3.15
C HIS A 46 -14.29 -2.13 3.57
N LEU A 47 -13.90 -2.25 4.82
CA LEU A 47 -12.80 -1.51 5.41
C LEU A 47 -11.43 -2.00 4.88
N HIS A 48 -10.64 -1.12 4.27
CA HIS A 48 -9.32 -1.46 3.72
C HIS A 48 -8.30 -0.33 3.92
N TRP A 49 -7.04 -0.71 4.15
CA TRP A 49 -5.92 0.24 4.25
C TRP A 49 -5.35 0.55 2.86
N HIS A 50 -5.09 1.82 2.63
CA HIS A 50 -4.26 2.31 1.55
C HIS A 50 -2.83 2.41 2.07
N VAL A 51 -1.90 1.65 1.50
CA VAL A 51 -0.48 1.69 1.85
C VAL A 51 0.27 2.15 0.62
N VAL A 52 0.56 3.45 0.54
CA VAL A 52 1.10 4.09 -0.67
C VAL A 52 2.57 4.47 -0.45
N PRO A 53 3.53 3.75 -1.04
CA PRO A 53 4.95 4.14 -1.03
C PRO A 53 5.15 5.49 -1.73
N ARG A 54 6.03 6.33 -1.19
CA ARG A 54 6.33 7.67 -1.71
C ARG A 54 7.83 7.88 -1.91
N TRP A 55 8.20 8.61 -2.96
CA TRP A 55 9.57 9.04 -3.23
C TRP A 55 9.63 10.57 -3.34
N LYS A 56 10.74 11.17 -2.89
CA LYS A 56 11.03 12.57 -3.16
C LYS A 56 10.96 12.83 -4.67
N GLY A 57 10.04 13.69 -5.10
CA GLY A 57 9.82 14.03 -6.51
C GLY A 57 8.83 13.12 -7.27
N ASP A 58 8.14 12.20 -6.60
CA ASP A 58 7.15 11.30 -7.24
C ASP A 58 5.81 11.95 -7.60
N VAL A 59 5.58 13.18 -7.13
CA VAL A 59 4.55 14.08 -7.66
C VAL A 59 5.01 14.55 -9.04
N ASN A 60 4.83 13.67 -10.02
CA ASN A 60 5.08 14.00 -11.41
C ASN A 60 4.11 15.12 -11.84
N PHE A 61 4.58 16.00 -12.71
CA PHE A 61 3.78 17.06 -13.35
C PHE A 61 2.74 16.50 -14.34
N MET A 62 2.93 15.25 -14.81
CA MET A 62 2.10 14.61 -15.85
C MET A 62 0.64 14.30 -15.46
N PRO A 63 0.30 13.80 -14.25
CA PRO A 63 -1.11 13.61 -13.87
C PRO A 63 -1.85 14.94 -13.76
N VAL A 64 -1.14 16.03 -13.44
CA VAL A 64 -1.72 17.37 -13.24
C VAL A 64 -2.02 18.06 -14.58
N VAL A 65 -1.21 17.84 -15.62
CA VAL A 65 -1.38 18.52 -16.92
C VAL A 65 -1.99 17.62 -18.00
N ALA A 66 -1.74 16.32 -17.96
CA ALA A 66 -2.16 15.37 -19.00
C ALA A 66 -3.13 14.28 -18.52
N GLY A 67 -3.42 14.21 -17.21
CA GLY A 67 -4.24 13.12 -16.64
C GLY A 67 -3.59 11.73 -16.74
N VAL A 68 -2.33 11.65 -17.16
CA VAL A 68 -1.60 10.38 -17.34
C VAL A 68 -0.67 10.14 -16.17
N LYS A 69 -0.89 9.04 -15.45
CA LYS A 69 0.07 8.51 -14.48
C LYS A 69 1.00 7.54 -15.20
N VAL A 70 2.27 7.91 -15.36
CA VAL A 70 3.29 6.98 -15.86
C VAL A 70 3.54 5.94 -14.76
N ILE A 71 3.21 4.69 -15.06
CA ILE A 71 3.51 3.53 -14.22
C ILE A 71 4.78 2.90 -14.83
N SER A 72 5.91 3.10 -14.17
CA SER A 72 7.23 2.70 -14.69
C SER A 72 7.49 1.18 -14.64
N GLU A 73 6.66 0.42 -13.92
CA GLU A 73 6.84 -1.01 -13.66
C GLU A 73 5.48 -1.71 -13.67
N SER A 74 5.38 -2.90 -14.28
CA SER A 74 4.12 -3.63 -14.36
C SER A 74 3.66 -4.15 -12.99
N LEU A 75 2.35 -4.36 -12.83
CA LEU A 75 1.80 -4.90 -11.58
C LEU A 75 2.32 -6.31 -11.29
N GLU A 76 2.57 -7.10 -12.33
CA GLU A 76 3.11 -8.46 -12.25
C GLU A 76 4.53 -8.45 -11.68
N SER A 77 5.40 -7.57 -12.18
CA SER A 77 6.77 -7.41 -11.66
C SER A 77 6.76 -7.04 -10.18
N VAL A 78 5.95 -6.03 -9.81
CA VAL A 78 5.81 -5.62 -8.41
C VAL A 78 5.26 -6.75 -7.55
N TYR A 79 4.30 -7.53 -8.06
CA TYR A 79 3.73 -8.67 -7.36
C TYR A 79 4.77 -9.77 -7.10
N GLU A 80 5.59 -10.12 -8.09
CA GLU A 80 6.65 -11.13 -7.94
C GLU A 80 7.67 -10.73 -6.87
N VAL A 81 8.16 -9.50 -6.92
CA VAL A 81 9.11 -8.97 -5.92
C VAL A 81 8.48 -8.97 -4.53
N LEU A 82 7.25 -8.47 -4.40
CA LEU A 82 6.59 -8.32 -3.11
C LEU A 82 6.25 -9.69 -2.48
N THR A 83 5.77 -10.64 -3.29
CA THR A 83 5.48 -12.00 -2.79
C THR A 83 6.75 -12.73 -2.39
N GLY A 84 7.86 -12.54 -3.09
CA GLY A 84 9.18 -13.03 -2.68
C GLY A 84 9.59 -12.51 -1.29
N VAL A 85 9.44 -11.21 -1.05
CA VAL A 85 9.73 -10.59 0.26
C VAL A 85 8.81 -11.09 1.36
N LEU A 86 7.51 -11.26 1.08
CA LEU A 86 6.53 -11.73 2.04
C LEU A 86 6.81 -13.17 2.51
N LYS A 87 7.15 -14.06 1.58
CA LYS A 87 7.55 -15.46 1.90
C LYS A 87 8.75 -15.48 2.85
N ASN A 88 9.77 -14.68 2.57
CA ASN A 88 10.97 -14.57 3.42
C ASN A 88 10.71 -13.92 4.78
N THR A 89 9.70 -13.06 4.88
CA THR A 89 9.35 -12.38 6.14
C THR A 89 8.46 -13.25 7.03
N ARG A 90 7.61 -14.11 6.45
CA ARG A 90 6.79 -15.09 7.18
C ARG A 90 7.59 -16.31 7.64
N GLY A 91 8.56 -16.78 6.86
CA GLY A 91 9.43 -17.93 7.23
C GLY A 91 10.46 -17.65 8.34
N ARG A 92 10.49 -16.43 8.91
CA ARG A 92 11.32 -16.05 10.07
C ARG A 92 10.52 -15.94 11.38
N ARG A 93 9.23 -16.29 11.38
CA ARG A 93 8.41 -16.41 12.60
C ARG A 93 8.39 -17.85 13.07
#